data_AF-A0A8H3LKV4-F1
#
_entry.id   AF-A0A8H3LKV4-F1
#
_cell.length_a   1.000
_cell.length_b   1.000
_cell.length_c   1.000
_cell.angle_alpha   90.00
_cell.angle_beta   90.00
_cell.angle_gamma   90.00
#
_symmetry.space_group_name_H-M   'P 1'
#
loop_
_entity.id
_entity.type
_entity.pdbx_description
1 polymer ?
#
loop_
_entity_poly.entity_id
_entity_poly.type
_entity_poly.pdbx_seq_one_letter_code
_entity_poly.pdbx_strand_id
1 'polypeptide(L)'
;MSGFIIGKVQPLIVNLKNFEIEKDTLKNQLAQVRHISLTLNAWSSPAHLPYLDVTAHWIISDFKPYKILLSMEELSYPHGATMNGRLNQR
;
A
#
# COMPACT_ATOMS: atom_id res chain seq x y z
N MET A 1 -5.50 43.41 6.02
CA MET A 1 -5.02 42.29 5.17
C MET A 1 -4.17 41.39 6.05
N SER A 2 -4.66 40.20 6.40
CA SER A 2 -3.90 39.23 7.19
C SER A 2 -3.20 38.29 6.21
N GLY A 3 -1.87 38.24 6.27
CA GLY A 3 -1.04 37.43 5.37
C GLY A 3 -0.99 35.96 5.80
N PHE A 4 -1.20 35.07 4.85
CA PHE A 4 -1.09 33.61 5.02
C PHE A 4 0.38 33.19 4.88
N ILE A 5 0.99 32.63 5.92
CA ILE A 5 2.34 32.05 5.86
C ILE A 5 2.22 30.64 5.25
N ILE A 6 2.66 30.47 4.00
CA ILE A 6 2.83 29.14 3.41
C ILE A 6 4.10 28.54 4.02
N GLY A 7 3.93 27.64 5.00
CA GLY A 7 5.03 26.84 5.53
C GLY A 7 5.67 26.03 4.41
N LYS A 8 6.99 26.13 4.25
CA LYS A 8 7.75 25.28 3.33
C LYS A 8 7.61 23.83 3.78
N VAL A 9 6.94 23.00 2.97
CA VAL A 9 7.00 21.54 3.10
C VAL A 9 8.40 21.11 2.69
N GLN A 10 9.20 20.65 3.67
CA GLN A 10 10.49 20.03 3.38
C GLN A 10 10.22 18.62 2.81
N PRO A 11 10.75 18.27 1.63
CA PRO A 11 10.67 16.90 1.16
C PRO A 11 11.44 16.01 2.14
N LEU A 12 10.75 15.05 2.75
CA LEU A 12 11.37 14.02 3.57
C LEU A 12 12.25 13.17 2.64
N ILE A 13 13.56 13.38 2.68
CA ILE A 13 14.51 12.47 2.04
C ILE A 13 14.34 11.12 2.77
N VAL A 14 13.65 10.18 2.13
CA VAL A 14 13.53 8.82 2.63
C VAL A 14 14.92 8.21 2.60
N ASN A 15 15.53 8.11 3.78
CA ASN A 15 16.81 7.42 3.93
C ASN A 15 16.55 5.92 3.67
N LEU A 16 17.15 5.38 2.61
CA LEU A 16 16.99 3.96 2.22
C LEU A 16 17.31 3.01 3.38
N LYS A 17 18.25 3.37 4.27
CA LYS A 17 18.55 2.57 5.46
C LYS A 17 17.38 2.55 6.45
N ASN A 18 16.73 3.68 6.67
CA ASN A 18 15.57 3.77 7.55
C ASN A 18 14.39 3.01 6.96
N PHE A 19 14.21 3.06 5.64
CA PHE A 19 13.17 2.30 4.96
C PHE A 19 13.33 0.78 5.18
N GLU A 20 14.54 0.23 5.01
CA GLU A 20 14.76 -1.19 5.24
C GLU A 20 14.52 -1.59 6.71
N ILE A 21 14.93 -0.75 7.66
CA ILE A 21 14.67 -0.96 9.10
C ILE A 21 13.17 -0.95 9.40
N GLU A 22 12.44 0.03 8.86
CA GLU A 22 10.99 0.12 9.02
C GLU A 22 10.27 -1.05 8.38
N LYS A 23 10.71 -1.49 7.20
CA LYS A 23 10.19 -2.67 6.50
C LYS A 23 10.36 -3.93 7.33
N ASP A 24 11.53 -4.14 7.94
CA ASP A 24 11.76 -5.31 8.78
C ASP A 24 10.99 -5.23 10.11
N THR A 25 10.86 -4.03 10.68
CA THR A 25 10.00 -3.79 11.85
C THR A 25 8.54 -4.14 11.53
N LEU A 26 8.03 -3.70 10.38
CA LEU A 26 6.68 -4.00 9.93
C LEU A 26 6.47 -5.49 9.72
N LYS A 27 7.41 -6.20 9.08
CA LYS A 27 7.33 -7.67 8.92
C LYS A 27 7.20 -8.37 10.26
N ASN A 28 8.02 -7.98 11.24
CA ASN A 28 7.97 -8.54 12.59
C ASN A 28 6.63 -8.26 13.27
N GLN A 29 6.08 -7.06 13.11
CA GLN A 29 4.75 -6.72 13.62
C GLN A 29 3.66 -7.58 12.97
N LEU A 30 3.62 -7.62 11.62
CA LEU A 30 2.61 -8.39 10.88
C LEU A 30 2.70 -9.90 11.16
N ALA A 31 3.88 -10.43 11.46
CA ALA A 31 4.05 -11.82 11.87
C ALA A 31 3.36 -12.17 13.21
N GLN A 32 3.11 -11.17 14.07
CA GLN A 32 2.40 -11.37 15.34
C GLN A 32 0.89 -11.13 15.24
N VAL A 33 0.41 -10.61 14.10
CA VAL A 33 -1.00 -10.28 13.91
C VAL A 33 -1.78 -11.54 13.54
N ARG A 34 -2.86 -11.80 14.28
CA ARG A 34 -3.73 -12.96 14.04
C ARG A 34 -4.53 -12.86 12.72
N HIS A 35 -4.97 -11.65 12.38
CA HIS A 35 -5.82 -11.39 11.22
C HIS A 35 -5.38 -10.12 10.49
N ILE A 36 -5.14 -10.26 9.19
CA ILE A 36 -4.83 -9.14 8.29
C ILE A 36 -5.85 -9.18 7.16
N SER A 37 -6.41 -8.02 6.82
CA SER A 37 -7.23 -7.82 5.63
C SER A 37 -6.43 -7.01 4.61
N LEU A 38 -6.46 -7.45 3.35
CA LEU A 38 -5.86 -6.71 2.25
C LEU A 38 -6.97 -6.08 1.40
N THR A 39 -6.82 -4.80 1.07
CA THR A 39 -7.64 -4.16 0.05
C THR A 39 -6.79 -3.88 -1.17
N LEU A 40 -7.36 -4.14 -2.33
CA LEU A 40 -6.80 -3.80 -3.63
C LEU A 40 -7.65 -2.66 -4.19
N ASN A 41 -7.04 -1.53 -4.52
CA ASN A 41 -7.73 -0.44 -5.21
C ASN A 41 -7.00 -0.13 -6.52
N ALA A 42 -7.71 -0.39 -7.62
CA ALA A 42 -7.25 -0.13 -8.98
C ALA A 42 -7.82 1.22 -9.44
N TRP A 43 -6.96 2.08 -9.97
CA TRP A 43 -7.34 3.41 -10.43
C TRP A 43 -6.45 3.88 -11.58
N SER A 44 -6.87 4.92 -12.29
CA SER A 44 -6.08 5.54 -13.35
C SER A 44 -5.67 6.95 -12.97
N SER A 45 -4.41 7.30 -13.20
CA SER A 45 -3.93 8.67 -12.98
C SER A 45 -4.55 9.65 -13.99
N PRO A 46 -4.44 10.97 -13.76
CA PRO A 46 -4.83 11.97 -14.77
C PRO A 46 -4.11 11.81 -16.11
N ALA A 47 -2.95 11.13 -16.14
CA ALA A 47 -2.22 10.78 -17.35
C ALA A 47 -2.67 9.45 -17.98
N HIS A 48 -3.78 8.88 -17.52
CA HIS A 48 -4.34 7.60 -17.96
C HIS A 48 -3.44 6.37 -17.71
N LEU A 49 -2.50 6.46 -16.78
CA LEU A 49 -1.69 5.30 -16.36
C LEU A 49 -2.45 4.50 -15.29
N PRO A 50 -2.62 3.18 -15.47
CA PRO A 50 -3.32 2.33 -14.51
C PRO A 50 -2.40 1.98 -13.34
N TYR A 51 -2.90 2.09 -12.11
CA TYR A 51 -2.20 1.71 -10.90
C TYR A 51 -3.03 0.72 -10.09
N LEU A 52 -2.34 -0.16 -9.37
CA LEU A 52 -2.91 -1.00 -8.34
C LEU A 52 -2.22 -0.70 -7.02
N ASP A 53 -3.00 -0.28 -6.03
CA ASP A 53 -2.53 -0.21 -4.66
C ASP A 53 -2.86 -1.50 -3.90
N VAL A 54 -1.99 -1.84 -2.95
CA VAL A 54 -2.20 -2.93 -2.00
C VAL A 54 -2.07 -2.35 -0.60
N THR A 55 -3.17 -2.36 0.14
CA THR A 55 -3.19 -1.83 1.51
C THR A 55 -3.51 -2.94 2.51
N ALA A 56 -2.67 -3.09 3.52
CA ALA A 56 -2.95 -3.99 4.65
C ALA A 56 -3.67 -3.25 5.78
N HIS A 57 -4.64 -3.93 6.36
CA HIS A 57 -5.42 -3.49 7.50
C HIS A 57 -5.37 -4.56 8.59
N TRP A 58 -5.13 -4.17 9.83
CA TRP A 58 -5.20 -5.07 10.97
C TRP A 58 -5.63 -4.33 12.23
N ILE A 59 -5.92 -5.11 13.27
CA ILE A 59 -6.33 -4.60 14.59
C ILE A 59 -5.41 -5.24 15.63
N ILE A 60 -4.95 -4.45 16.60
CA ILE A 60 -4.18 -4.96 17.73
C ILE A 60 -5.07 -5.15 18.97
N SER A 61 -4.52 -5.66 20.07
CA SER A 61 -5.29 -6.07 21.27
C SER A 61 -6.12 -4.98 21.95
N ASP A 62 -5.81 -3.70 21.71
CA ASP A 62 -6.56 -2.54 22.21
C ASP A 62 -7.71 -2.10 21.27
N PHE A 63 -8.04 -2.93 20.26
CA PHE A 63 -9.02 -2.63 19.20
C PHE A 63 -8.67 -1.42 18.33
N LYS A 64 -7.41 -0.97 18.34
CA LYS A 64 -6.97 0.11 17.47
C LYS A 64 -6.74 -0.41 16.05
N PRO A 65 -7.36 0.21 15.02
CA PRO A 65 -7.12 -0.16 13.65
C PRO A 65 -5.80 0.42 13.15
N TYR A 66 -5.11 -0.36 12.34
CA TYR A 66 -3.89 0.01 11.64
C TYR A 66 -4.10 -0.19 10.14
N LYS A 67 -3.45 0.67 9.36
CA LYS A 67 -3.48 0.67 7.90
C LYS A 67 -2.09 1.02 7.39
N ILE A 68 -1.58 0.29 6.41
CA ILE A 68 -0.35 0.65 5.69
C ILE A 68 -0.46 0.31 4.20
N LEU A 69 0.06 1.19 3.35
CA LEU A 69 0.26 0.93 1.93
C LEU A 69 1.49 0.02 1.78
N LEU A 70 1.29 -1.20 1.26
CA LEU A 70 2.36 -2.17 1.07
C LEU A 70 3.05 -2.00 -0.28
N SER A 71 2.25 -1.80 -1.33
CA SER A 71 2.76 -1.56 -2.67
C SER A 71 1.79 -0.66 -3.43
N MET A 72 2.34 0.08 -4.38
CA MET A 72 1.60 0.80 -5.40
C MET A 72 2.40 0.64 -6.69
N GLU A 73 1.81 -0.05 -7.67
CA GLU A 73 2.50 -0.39 -8.91
C GLU A 73 1.68 0.06 -10.10
N GLU A 74 2.38 0.54 -11.13
CA GLU A 74 1.79 0.77 -12.44
C GLU A 74 1.52 -0.59 -13.11
N LEU A 75 0.31 -0.78 -13.61
CA LEU A 75 -0.08 -2.03 -14.26
C LEU A 75 0.31 -2.02 -15.73
N SER A 76 1.22 -2.89 -16.12
CA SER A 76 1.55 -3.08 -17.53
C SER A 76 0.36 -3.68 -18.29
N TYR A 77 0.20 -3.29 -19.56
CA TYR A 77 -0.76 -3.92 -20.45
C TYR A 77 -0.26 -5.32 -20.86
N PRO A 78 -1.12 -6.35 -20.94
CA PRO A 78 -2.54 -6.36 -20.54
C PRO A 78 -2.70 -6.58 -19.03
N HIS A 79 -3.53 -5.76 -18.39
CA HIS A 79 -3.77 -5.79 -16.93
C HIS A 79 -5.09 -6.48 -16.55
N GLY A 80 -5.51 -7.46 -17.36
CA GLY A 80 -6.63 -8.35 -17.04
C GLY A 80 -6.20 -9.51 -16.11
N ALA A 81 -7.17 -10.19 -15.51
CA ALA A 81 -6.88 -11.36 -14.69
C ALA A 81 -6.31 -12.51 -15.54
N THR A 82 -5.11 -12.98 -15.20
CA THR A 82 -4.56 -14.21 -15.78
C THR A 82 -5.13 -15.42 -15.05
N MET A 83 -6.00 -16.18 -15.71
CA MET A 83 -6.58 -17.40 -15.14
C MET A 83 -5.61 -18.58 -15.30
N ASN A 84 -4.73 -18.78 -14.33
CA ASN A 84 -3.87 -19.97 -14.26
C ASN A 84 -4.57 -21.07 -13.47
N GLY A 85 -5.48 -21.79 -14.13
CA GLY A 85 -6.21 -22.90 -13.55
C GLY A 85 -7.16 -23.53 -14.56
N ARG A 86 -6.77 -24.68 -15.12
CA ARG A 86 -7.58 -25.49 -16.03
C ARG A 86 -8.80 -26.00 -15.25
N LEU A 87 -9.97 -25.40 -15.47
CA LEU A 87 -11.23 -25.97 -15.00
C LEU A 87 -11.54 -27.22 -15.83
N ASN A 88 -11.10 -28.40 -15.36
CA ASN A 88 -11.79 -29.64 -15.68
C ASN A 88 -13.10 -29.63 -14.90
N GLN A 89 -14.11 -28.94 -15.43
CA GLN A 89 -15.49 -29.20 -15.04
C GLN A 89 -16.05 -30.22 -16.04
N ARG A 90 -16.59 -31.29 -15.45
CA ARG A 90 -17.13 -32.48 -16.08
C ARG A 90 -18.33 -32.17 -16.97
#